data_AF-A0A7J4EWE9-F1
#
_entry.id   AF-A0A7J4EWE9-F1
#
_cell.length_a   1.000
_cell.length_b   1.000
_cell.length_c   1.000
_cell.angle_alpha   90.00
_cell.angle_beta   90.00
_cell.angle_gamma   90.00
#
_symmetry.space_group_name_H-M   'P 1'
#
loop_
_entity.id
_entity.type
_entity.pdbx_description
1 polymer ?
#
loop_
_entity_poly.entity_id
_entity_poly.type
_entity_poly.pdbx_seq_one_letter_code
_entity_poly.pdbx_strand_id
1 'polypeptide(L)'
;MIDKKILFQGKFLIKVLVFIVILYYLCIKLNIYEYLSFLELYINEIIITVALILGTLIFLDISLELIREFFEKRGELRDYPIFASVFKYITWFIAGLIGISILYNDIGSLLMSLGIIGAALTFALQRPIMNFAGWINIVITRPFKINDRIYIKDIGMGDVYKIDTMHTYLREVVGEPTGRTLIIPNAYVLTNAITNYTKGSPYIWDNVKVVVTYESNFEKARKLVLEACEEVVGDLMKELAEI
;
A
#
# COMPACT_ATOMS: atom_id res chain seq x y z
N MET A 1 -6.73 -40.22 -75.78
CA MET A 1 -5.94 -39.17 -75.08
C MET A 1 -6.28 -39.14 -73.58
N ILE A 2 -6.35 -40.29 -72.90
CA ILE A 2 -6.81 -40.42 -71.50
C ILE A 2 -5.71 -40.94 -70.54
N ASP A 3 -4.58 -41.45 -71.05
CA ASP A 3 -3.70 -42.28 -70.21
C ASP A 3 -2.62 -41.59 -69.36
N LYS A 4 -2.26 -40.33 -69.58
CA LYS A 4 -1.18 -39.71 -68.78
C LYS A 4 -1.63 -39.17 -67.41
N LYS A 5 -2.89 -38.75 -67.28
CA LYS A 5 -3.41 -38.14 -66.05
C LYS A 5 -3.75 -39.19 -64.99
N ILE A 6 -4.33 -40.31 -65.41
CA ILE A 6 -4.66 -41.46 -64.54
C ILE A 6 -3.38 -42.12 -64.02
N LEU A 7 -2.37 -42.29 -64.87
CA LEU A 7 -1.09 -42.91 -64.48
C LEU A 7 -0.28 -42.02 -63.51
N PHE A 8 -0.41 -40.69 -63.61
CA PHE A 8 0.20 -39.75 -62.68
C PHE A 8 -0.48 -39.77 -61.30
N GLN A 9 -1.82 -39.79 -61.27
CA GLN A 9 -2.58 -39.91 -60.02
C GLN A 9 -2.30 -41.23 -59.30
N GLY A 10 -2.17 -42.35 -60.04
CA GLY A 10 -1.79 -43.64 -59.46
C GLY A 10 -0.40 -43.64 -58.81
N LYS A 11 0.62 -43.06 -59.47
CA LYS A 11 1.97 -42.95 -58.89
C LYS A 11 2.02 -42.01 -57.68
N PHE A 12 1.20 -40.96 -57.65
CA PHE A 12 1.07 -40.08 -56.50
C PHE A 12 0.44 -40.80 -55.31
N LEU A 13 -0.65 -41.51 -55.52
CA LEU A 13 -1.33 -42.30 -54.48
C LEU A 13 -0.40 -43.36 -53.88
N ILE A 14 0.39 -44.07 -54.70
CA ILE A 14 1.36 -45.05 -54.22
C ILE A 14 2.43 -44.39 -53.33
N LYS A 15 2.94 -43.21 -53.71
CA LYS A 15 3.92 -42.48 -52.89
C LYS A 15 3.33 -42.03 -51.55
N VAL A 16 2.09 -41.57 -51.53
CA VAL A 16 1.38 -41.20 -50.29
C VAL A 16 1.18 -42.43 -49.41
N LEU A 17 0.81 -43.57 -49.98
CA LEU A 17 0.64 -44.83 -49.25
C LEU A 17 1.96 -45.31 -48.63
N VAL A 18 3.05 -45.28 -49.40
CA VAL A 18 4.39 -45.61 -48.92
C VAL A 18 4.84 -44.65 -47.81
N PHE A 19 4.55 -43.36 -47.94
CA PHE A 19 4.85 -42.37 -46.91
C PHE A 19 4.08 -42.64 -45.61
N ILE A 20 2.77 -42.94 -45.69
CA ILE A 20 1.94 -43.29 -44.53
C ILE A 20 2.47 -44.55 -43.84
N VAL A 21 2.88 -45.57 -44.61
CA VAL A 21 3.43 -46.82 -44.06
C VAL A 21 4.78 -46.57 -43.37
N ILE A 22 5.65 -45.73 -43.95
CA ILE A 22 6.93 -45.33 -43.32
C ILE A 22 6.66 -44.56 -42.02
N LEU A 23 5.69 -43.64 -42.03
CA LEU A 23 5.34 -42.83 -40.86
C LEU A 23 4.73 -43.70 -39.75
N TYR A 24 3.88 -44.66 -40.10
CA TYR A 24 3.33 -45.65 -39.16
C TYR A 24 4.42 -46.55 -38.57
N TYR A 25 5.36 -47.03 -39.40
CA TYR A 25 6.48 -47.84 -38.93
C TYR A 25 7.43 -47.04 -38.02
N LEU A 26 7.70 -45.77 -38.35
CA LEU A 26 8.45 -44.86 -37.49
C LEU A 26 7.73 -44.62 -36.15
N CYS A 27 6.42 -44.44 -36.14
CA CYS A 27 5.62 -44.29 -34.91
C CYS A 27 5.78 -45.49 -33.97
N ILE A 28 5.75 -46.71 -34.50
CA ILE A 28 5.93 -47.93 -33.71
C ILE A 28 7.38 -48.04 -33.22
N LYS A 29 8.37 -47.82 -34.11
CA LYS A 29 9.79 -48.00 -33.78
C LYS A 29 10.31 -46.97 -32.78
N LEU A 30 9.76 -45.75 -32.80
CA LEU A 30 10.07 -44.69 -31.85
C LEU A 30 9.19 -44.73 -30.58
N ASN A 31 8.33 -45.74 -30.45
CA ASN A 31 7.40 -45.88 -29.33
C ASN A 31 6.58 -44.61 -29.06
N ILE A 32 6.13 -43.92 -30.11
CA ILE A 32 5.42 -42.64 -30.02
C ILE A 32 4.14 -42.77 -29.17
N TYR A 33 3.52 -43.95 -29.15
CA TYR A 33 2.38 -44.26 -28.27
C TYR A 33 2.69 -44.10 -26.78
N GLU A 34 3.90 -44.44 -26.35
CA GLU A 34 4.33 -44.31 -24.95
C GLU A 34 4.46 -42.81 -24.59
N TYR A 35 5.09 -42.01 -25.44
CA TYR A 35 5.15 -40.55 -25.29
C TYR A 35 3.78 -39.85 -25.33
N LEU A 36 2.87 -40.31 -26.20
CA LEU A 36 1.48 -39.82 -26.25
C LEU A 36 0.73 -40.15 -24.96
N SER A 37 0.93 -41.33 -24.38
CA SER A 37 0.30 -41.72 -23.11
C SER A 37 0.83 -40.92 -21.91
N PHE A 38 2.11 -40.55 -21.91
CA PHE A 38 2.66 -39.61 -20.93
C PHE A 38 2.04 -38.21 -21.09
N LEU A 39 1.80 -37.74 -22.32
CA LEU A 39 1.13 -36.45 -22.56
C LEU A 39 -0.33 -36.45 -22.09
N GLU A 40 -1.05 -37.56 -22.24
CA GLU A 40 -2.43 -37.70 -21.73
C GLU A 40 -2.50 -37.58 -20.20
N LEU A 41 -1.47 -38.04 -19.48
CA LEU A 41 -1.39 -37.91 -18.02
C LEU A 41 -1.24 -36.46 -17.54
N TYR A 42 -0.62 -35.59 -18.34
CA TYR A 42 -0.36 -34.18 -17.99
C TYR A 42 -1.27 -33.18 -18.74
N ILE A 43 -2.25 -33.68 -19.50
CA ILE A 43 -3.04 -32.83 -20.39
C ILE A 43 -3.85 -31.79 -19.61
N ASN A 44 -4.33 -32.14 -18.42
CA ASN A 44 -5.09 -31.25 -17.56
C ASN A 44 -4.20 -30.15 -16.98
N GLU A 45 -3.01 -30.48 -16.51
CA GLU A 45 -2.01 -29.56 -15.98
C GLU A 45 -1.55 -28.59 -17.07
N ILE A 46 -1.35 -29.06 -18.29
CA ILE A 46 -1.01 -28.23 -19.46
C ILE A 46 -2.17 -27.27 -19.77
N ILE A 47 -3.41 -27.78 -19.86
CA ILE A 47 -4.59 -26.95 -20.14
C ILE A 47 -4.75 -25.86 -19.08
N ILE A 48 -4.63 -26.22 -17.79
CA ILE A 48 -4.77 -25.26 -16.68
C ILE A 48 -3.64 -24.23 -16.72
N THR A 49 -2.40 -24.63 -17.00
CA THR A 49 -1.26 -23.70 -17.12
C THR A 49 -1.43 -22.74 -18.29
N VAL A 50 -1.87 -23.23 -19.45
CA VAL A 50 -2.16 -22.40 -20.63
C VAL A 50 -3.31 -21.44 -20.33
N ALA A 51 -4.38 -21.92 -19.69
CA ALA A 51 -5.51 -21.08 -19.26
C ALA A 51 -5.08 -19.99 -18.27
N LEU A 52 -4.20 -20.32 -17.32
CA LEU A 52 -3.65 -19.38 -16.35
C LEU A 52 -2.82 -18.28 -17.05
N ILE A 53 -1.96 -18.66 -18.00
CA ILE A 53 -1.15 -17.71 -18.77
C ILE A 53 -2.03 -16.78 -19.60
N LEU A 54 -2.99 -17.33 -20.34
CA LEU A 54 -3.92 -16.56 -21.15
C LEU A 54 -4.78 -15.63 -20.29
N GLY A 55 -5.29 -16.13 -19.17
CA GLY A 55 -6.04 -15.34 -18.20
C GLY A 55 -5.21 -14.20 -17.62
N THR A 56 -3.93 -14.46 -17.31
CA THR A 56 -2.98 -13.44 -16.82
C THR A 56 -2.72 -12.35 -17.85
N LEU A 57 -2.56 -12.72 -19.13
CA LEU A 57 -2.38 -11.76 -20.22
C LEU A 57 -3.60 -10.86 -20.39
N ILE A 58 -4.80 -11.47 -20.48
CA ILE A 58 -6.07 -10.73 -20.61
C ILE A 58 -6.27 -9.80 -19.40
N PHE A 59 -5.99 -10.30 -18.18
CA PHE A 59 -6.09 -9.50 -16.96
C PHE A 59 -5.14 -8.31 -16.97
N LEU A 60 -3.90 -8.49 -17.44
CA LEU A 60 -2.92 -7.42 -17.55
C LEU A 60 -3.35 -6.37 -18.58
N ASP A 61 -3.84 -6.78 -19.75
CA ASP A 61 -4.29 -5.85 -20.79
C ASP A 61 -5.42 -4.95 -20.26
N ILE A 62 -6.46 -5.54 -19.65
CA ILE A 62 -7.58 -4.81 -19.07
C ILE A 62 -7.11 -3.88 -17.92
N SER A 63 -6.31 -4.42 -17.00
CA SER A 63 -5.88 -3.66 -15.81
C SER A 63 -4.97 -2.49 -16.18
N LEU A 64 -4.05 -2.69 -17.13
CA LEU A 64 -3.11 -1.65 -17.55
C LEU A 64 -3.81 -0.53 -18.34
N GLU A 65 -4.88 -0.83 -19.06
CA GLU A 65 -5.73 0.17 -19.72
C GLU A 65 -6.48 1.02 -18.68
N LEU A 66 -7.10 0.40 -17.67
CA LEU A 66 -7.76 1.11 -16.57
C LEU A 66 -6.79 1.99 -15.75
N ILE A 67 -5.60 1.46 -15.46
CA ILE A 67 -4.55 2.20 -14.75
C ILE A 67 -4.13 3.40 -15.60
N ARG A 68 -3.95 3.22 -16.91
CA ARG A 68 -3.58 4.32 -17.82
C ARG A 68 -4.61 5.44 -17.78
N GLU A 69 -5.90 5.12 -17.93
CA GLU A 69 -6.97 6.12 -17.87
C GLU A 69 -6.98 6.88 -16.53
N PHE A 70 -6.69 6.20 -15.42
CA PHE A 70 -6.62 6.82 -14.11
C PHE A 70 -5.48 7.85 -14.00
N PHE A 71 -4.30 7.52 -14.51
CA PHE A 71 -3.15 8.44 -14.55
C PHE A 71 -3.39 9.60 -15.53
N GLU A 72 -4.04 9.35 -16.66
CA GLU A 72 -4.46 10.40 -17.61
C GLU A 72 -5.40 11.41 -16.96
N LYS A 73 -6.42 10.95 -16.22
CA LYS A 73 -7.36 11.83 -15.51
C LYS A 73 -6.70 12.70 -14.42
N ARG A 74 -5.58 12.25 -13.85
CA ARG A 74 -4.82 13.01 -12.84
C ARG A 74 -3.77 13.96 -13.44
N GLY A 75 -3.50 13.88 -14.75
CA GLY A 75 -2.41 14.61 -15.38
C GLY A 75 -1.02 14.08 -15.00
N GLU A 76 -0.94 12.87 -14.44
CA GLU A 76 0.29 12.25 -13.90
C GLU A 76 0.86 11.17 -14.86
N LEU A 77 0.59 11.29 -16.16
CA LEU A 77 1.01 10.36 -17.22
C LEU A 77 2.50 10.00 -17.19
N ARG A 78 3.35 10.89 -16.68
CA ARG A 78 4.80 10.66 -16.56
C ARG A 78 5.14 9.46 -15.67
N ASP A 79 4.33 9.20 -14.64
CA ASP A 79 4.63 8.17 -13.63
C ASP A 79 4.00 6.81 -13.99
N TYR A 80 3.12 6.78 -15.01
CA TYR A 80 2.45 5.57 -15.50
C TYR A 80 3.41 4.42 -15.87
N PRO A 81 4.50 4.62 -16.64
CA PRO A 81 5.36 3.51 -17.06
C PRO A 81 6.01 2.76 -15.89
N ILE A 82 6.33 3.48 -14.81
CA ILE A 82 6.90 2.90 -13.59
C ILE A 82 5.83 2.05 -12.90
N PHE A 83 4.63 2.60 -12.71
CA PHE A 83 3.51 1.90 -12.08
C PHE A 83 3.09 0.66 -12.87
N ALA A 84 2.97 0.78 -14.19
CA ALA A 84 2.63 -0.32 -15.08
C ALA A 84 3.66 -1.46 -15.02
N SER A 85 4.95 -1.11 -14.97
CA SER A 85 6.03 -2.10 -14.86
C SER A 85 5.95 -2.85 -13.53
N VAL A 86 5.82 -2.13 -12.41
CA VAL A 86 5.70 -2.74 -11.07
C VAL A 86 4.47 -3.63 -11.00
N PHE A 87 3.32 -3.16 -11.48
CA PHE A 87 2.08 -3.94 -11.52
C PHE A 87 2.27 -5.23 -12.32
N LYS A 88 2.86 -5.14 -13.52
CA LYS A 88 3.15 -6.30 -14.37
C LYS A 88 4.04 -7.32 -13.66
N TYR A 89 5.12 -6.89 -13.00
CA TYR A 89 6.01 -7.80 -12.27
C TYR A 89 5.28 -8.50 -11.12
N ILE A 90 4.47 -7.78 -10.36
CA ILE A 90 3.68 -8.34 -9.25
C ILE A 90 2.67 -9.36 -9.77
N THR A 91 1.92 -9.04 -10.83
CA THR A 91 0.94 -9.95 -11.41
C THR A 91 1.59 -11.24 -11.92
N TRP A 92 2.72 -11.15 -12.63
CA TRP A 92 3.46 -12.32 -13.09
C TRP A 92 4.04 -13.14 -11.94
N PHE A 93 4.52 -12.49 -10.88
CA PHE A 93 5.00 -13.16 -9.68
C PHE A 93 3.87 -13.97 -9.03
N ILE A 94 2.68 -13.38 -8.86
CA ILE A 94 1.51 -14.05 -8.29
C ILE A 94 1.04 -15.20 -9.20
N ALA A 95 0.93 -14.96 -10.51
CA ALA A 95 0.56 -15.99 -11.47
C ALA A 95 1.55 -17.17 -11.47
N GLY A 96 2.85 -16.88 -11.32
CA GLY A 96 3.89 -17.91 -11.18
C GLY A 96 3.71 -18.76 -9.92
N LEU A 97 3.42 -18.14 -8.77
CA LEU A 97 3.12 -18.86 -7.54
C LEU A 97 1.89 -19.77 -7.68
N ILE A 98 0.83 -19.27 -8.32
CA ILE A 98 -0.38 -20.07 -8.61
C ILE A 98 -0.03 -21.23 -9.55
N GLY A 99 0.76 -21.00 -10.60
CA GLY A 99 1.18 -22.03 -11.53
C GLY A 99 1.98 -23.16 -10.86
N ILE A 100 2.93 -22.80 -10.00
CA ILE A 100 3.69 -23.78 -9.19
C ILE A 100 2.74 -24.59 -8.29
N SER A 101 1.72 -23.96 -7.71
CA SER A 101 0.72 -24.67 -6.89
C SER A 101 0.02 -25.79 -7.64
N ILE A 102 -0.37 -25.53 -8.88
CA ILE A 102 -1.21 -26.44 -9.66
C ILE A 102 -0.38 -27.67 -10.06
N LEU A 103 0.91 -27.48 -10.34
CA LEU A 103 1.82 -28.55 -10.74
C LEU A 103 2.16 -29.52 -9.59
N TYR A 104 2.22 -29.03 -8.35
CA TYR A 104 2.63 -29.87 -7.21
C TYR A 104 1.48 -30.64 -6.56
N ASN A 105 0.22 -30.38 -6.91
CA ASN A 105 -1.00 -31.01 -6.38
C ASN A 105 -1.12 -31.07 -4.84
N ASP A 106 -0.22 -30.38 -4.12
CA ASP A 106 -0.16 -30.31 -2.68
C ASP A 106 -0.46 -28.88 -2.24
N ILE A 107 -1.76 -28.62 -2.12
CA ILE A 107 -2.31 -27.36 -1.62
C ILE A 107 -1.80 -27.10 -0.18
N GLY A 108 -1.50 -28.13 0.60
CA GLY A 108 -1.01 -28.00 1.97
C GLY A 108 0.36 -27.32 2.04
N SER A 109 1.33 -27.81 1.26
CA SER A 109 2.66 -27.21 1.16
C SER A 109 2.62 -25.78 0.60
N LEU A 110 1.71 -25.51 -0.36
CA LEU A 110 1.50 -24.17 -0.87
C LEU A 110 0.99 -23.23 0.23
N LEU A 111 -0.07 -23.61 0.95
CA LEU A 111 -0.65 -22.79 2.01
C LEU A 111 0.36 -22.50 3.12
N MET A 112 1.23 -23.45 3.46
CA MET A 112 2.34 -23.21 4.38
C MET A 112 3.32 -22.16 3.84
N SER A 113 3.75 -22.30 2.59
CA SER A 113 4.68 -21.35 1.96
C SER A 113 4.10 -19.95 1.83
N LEU A 114 2.83 -19.84 1.41
CA LEU A 114 2.09 -18.58 1.34
C LEU A 114 1.85 -17.98 2.72
N GLY A 115 1.67 -18.80 3.75
CA GLY A 115 1.58 -18.34 5.13
C GLY A 115 2.86 -17.64 5.58
N ILE A 116 4.03 -18.21 5.28
CA ILE A 116 5.33 -17.61 5.60
C ILE A 116 5.54 -16.33 4.80
N ILE A 117 5.29 -16.36 3.49
CA ILE A 117 5.43 -15.17 2.61
C ILE A 117 4.47 -14.07 3.05
N GLY A 118 3.22 -14.42 3.37
CA GLY A 118 2.19 -13.50 3.83
C GLY A 118 2.52 -12.87 5.19
N ALA A 119 3.09 -13.65 6.12
CA ALA A 119 3.58 -13.12 7.38
C ALA A 119 4.74 -12.13 7.16
N ALA A 120 5.70 -12.47 6.31
CA ALA A 120 6.81 -11.59 5.96
C ALA A 120 6.33 -10.29 5.28
N LEU A 121 5.38 -10.40 4.36
CA LEU A 121 4.78 -9.25 3.68
C LEU A 121 4.02 -8.35 4.66
N THR A 122 3.27 -8.94 5.59
CA THR A 122 2.54 -8.19 6.63
C THR A 122 3.51 -7.42 7.52
N PHE A 123 4.61 -8.04 7.93
CA PHE A 123 5.67 -7.36 8.67
C PHE A 123 6.29 -6.21 7.88
N ALA A 124 6.55 -6.40 6.58
CA ALA A 124 7.11 -5.36 5.73
C ALA A 124 6.13 -4.18 5.53
N LEU A 125 4.84 -4.47 5.37
CA LEU A 125 3.79 -3.48 5.14
C LEU A 125 3.16 -2.91 6.43
N GLN A 126 3.61 -3.37 7.60
CA GLN A 126 3.06 -2.94 8.89
C GLN A 126 3.06 -1.41 9.03
N ARG A 127 4.18 -0.75 8.67
CA ARG A 127 4.31 0.72 8.79
C ARG A 127 3.33 1.47 7.87
N PRO A 128 3.26 1.20 6.55
CA PRO A 128 2.23 1.78 5.67
C PRO A 128 0.80 1.57 6.19
N ILE A 129 0.46 0.35 6.63
CA ILE A 129 -0.88 0.04 7.13
C ILE A 129 -1.21 0.87 8.37
N MET A 130 -0.26 0.99 9.31
CA MET A 130 -0.44 1.81 10.52
C MET A 130 -0.62 3.29 10.21
N ASN A 131 0.11 3.83 9.23
CA ASN A 131 -0.06 5.22 8.81
C ASN A 131 -1.42 5.46 8.16
N PHE A 132 -1.87 4.53 7.31
CA PHE A 132 -3.19 4.62 6.69
C PHE A 132 -4.31 4.52 7.71
N ALA A 133 -4.21 3.61 8.68
CA ALA A 133 -5.15 3.51 9.79
C ALA A 133 -5.15 4.78 10.66
N GLY A 134 -3.98 5.38 10.90
CA GLY A 134 -3.84 6.66 11.58
C GLY A 134 -4.54 7.80 10.84
N TRP A 135 -4.38 7.86 9.51
CA TRP A 135 -5.09 8.83 8.68
C TRP A 135 -6.60 8.68 8.75
N ILE A 136 -7.12 7.45 8.64
CA ILE A 136 -8.55 7.17 8.81
C ILE A 136 -9.04 7.67 10.16
N ASN A 137 -8.29 7.40 11.23
CA ASN A 137 -8.64 7.87 12.57
C ASN A 137 -8.69 9.41 12.62
N ILE A 138 -7.68 10.10 12.09
CA ILE A 138 -7.67 11.57 12.02
C ILE A 138 -8.91 12.11 11.29
N VAL A 139 -9.30 11.50 10.17
CA VAL A 139 -10.44 11.97 9.36
C VAL A 139 -11.77 11.73 10.08
N ILE A 140 -11.95 10.57 10.72
CA ILE A 140 -13.19 10.16 11.38
C ILE A 140 -13.36 10.85 12.73
N THR A 141 -12.40 10.70 13.64
CA THR A 141 -12.52 11.19 15.02
C THR A 141 -12.09 12.65 15.15
N ARG A 142 -11.33 13.17 14.18
CA ARG A 142 -10.83 14.56 14.12
C ARG A 142 -10.22 15.00 15.46
N PRO A 143 -9.19 14.31 15.97
CA PRO A 143 -8.52 14.69 17.22
C PRO A 143 -7.89 16.08 17.09
N PHE A 144 -7.46 16.44 15.87
CA PHE A 144 -7.05 17.77 15.45
C PHE A 144 -7.45 18.01 13.99
N LYS A 145 -7.41 19.27 13.55
CA LYS A 145 -7.70 19.72 12.19
C LYS A 145 -6.57 20.60 11.65
N ILE A 146 -6.65 20.95 10.36
CA ILE A 146 -5.80 21.97 9.77
C ILE A 146 -6.02 23.29 10.52
N ASN A 147 -4.93 23.98 10.82
CA ASN A 147 -4.78 25.17 11.65
C ASN A 147 -4.88 24.93 13.17
N ASP A 148 -5.01 23.69 13.65
CA ASP A 148 -4.86 23.42 15.07
C ASP A 148 -3.37 23.44 15.46
N ARG A 149 -3.08 24.00 16.63
CA ARG A 149 -1.78 23.84 17.29
C ARG A 149 -1.77 22.55 18.09
N ILE A 150 -0.84 21.65 17.76
CA ILE A 150 -0.68 20.38 18.47
C ILE A 150 0.73 20.22 19.02
N TYR A 151 0.83 19.50 20.13
CA TYR A 151 2.09 19.01 20.69
C TYR A 151 2.09 17.50 20.67
N ILE A 152 3.20 16.94 20.22
CA ILE A 152 3.47 15.52 20.26
C ILE A 152 4.70 15.30 21.11
N LYS A 153 4.55 14.45 22.14
CA LYS A 153 5.63 14.11 23.07
C LYS A 153 6.87 13.65 22.29
N ASP A 154 8.04 14.11 22.73
CA ASP A 154 9.37 13.79 22.18
C ASP A 154 9.63 14.28 20.73
N ILE A 155 8.64 14.90 20.07
CA ILE A 155 8.79 15.50 18.73
C ILE A 155 8.80 17.02 18.82
N GLY A 156 7.82 17.61 19.51
CA GLY A 156 7.68 19.06 19.62
C GLY A 156 6.26 19.55 19.33
N MET A 157 6.14 20.88 19.22
CA MET A 157 4.90 21.60 19.00
C MET A 157 4.87 22.23 17.61
N GLY A 158 3.69 22.32 17.01
CA GLY A 158 3.52 23.05 15.77
C GLY A 158 2.07 23.18 15.30
N ASP A 159 1.89 24.03 14.28
CA ASP A 159 0.60 24.31 13.68
C ASP A 159 0.38 23.40 12.45
N VAL A 160 -0.72 22.64 12.46
CA VAL A 160 -1.06 21.71 11.38
C VAL A 160 -1.40 22.50 10.12
N TYR A 161 -0.69 22.29 9.01
CA TYR A 161 -1.03 22.96 7.74
C TYR A 161 -1.39 21.99 6.61
N LYS A 162 -1.05 20.70 6.73
CA LYS A 162 -1.37 19.68 5.73
C LYS A 162 -1.51 18.31 6.37
N ILE A 163 -2.49 17.53 5.93
CA ILE A 163 -2.70 16.13 6.33
C ILE A 163 -2.78 15.30 5.04
N ASP A 164 -1.75 14.50 4.76
CA ASP A 164 -1.72 13.52 3.67
C ASP A 164 -2.09 12.12 4.20
N THR A 165 -2.22 11.15 3.30
CA THR A 165 -2.56 9.75 3.64
C THR A 165 -1.54 9.08 4.56
N MET A 166 -0.26 9.43 4.46
CA MET A 166 0.81 8.80 5.25
C MET A 166 1.42 9.72 6.31
N HIS A 167 1.36 11.04 6.12
CA HIS A 167 2.03 12.01 6.96
C HIS A 167 1.15 13.22 7.27
N THR A 168 1.36 13.80 8.44
CA THR A 168 0.83 15.10 8.86
C THR A 168 1.99 16.09 8.94
N TYR A 169 1.77 17.31 8.46
CA TYR A 169 2.79 18.35 8.40
C TYR A 169 2.45 19.49 9.34
N LEU A 170 3.40 19.84 10.20
CA LEU A 170 3.30 20.95 11.14
C LEU A 170 4.34 22.02 10.81
N ARG A 171 4.00 23.28 11.02
CA ARG A 171 4.98 24.37 11.13
C ARG A 171 5.46 24.38 12.58
N GLU A 172 6.75 24.15 12.78
CA GLU A 172 7.33 24.04 14.12
C GLU A 172 7.25 25.38 14.88
N VAL A 173 6.86 25.30 16.15
CA VAL A 173 6.77 26.44 17.06
C VAL A 173 7.49 26.12 18.36
N VAL A 174 8.48 26.94 18.72
CA VAL A 174 9.21 26.86 19.99
C VAL A 174 9.22 28.26 20.60
N GLY A 175 8.10 28.63 21.23
CA GLY A 175 7.80 30.02 21.59
C GLY A 175 7.43 30.87 20.38
N GLU A 176 8.30 30.89 19.37
CA GLU A 176 8.11 31.56 18.08
C GLU A 176 8.13 30.58 16.90
N PRO A 177 7.56 30.93 15.73
CA PRO A 177 7.66 30.12 14.51
C PRO A 177 9.13 29.97 14.09
N THR A 178 9.63 28.73 14.01
CA THR A 178 11.04 28.48 13.69
C THR A 178 11.31 28.46 12.18
N GLY A 179 10.25 28.44 11.35
CA GLY A 179 10.32 28.26 9.90
C GLY A 179 10.57 26.81 9.45
N ARG A 180 10.77 25.86 10.38
CA ARG A 180 10.96 24.44 10.06
C ARG A 180 9.61 23.74 9.90
N THR A 181 9.62 22.64 9.16
CA THR A 181 8.46 21.77 8.98
C THR A 181 8.70 20.43 9.66
N LEU A 182 7.80 20.06 10.57
CA LEU A 182 7.77 18.72 11.15
C LEU A 182 6.90 17.83 10.27
N ILE A 183 7.47 16.72 9.80
CA ILE A 183 6.77 15.71 9.00
C ILE A 183 6.57 14.49 9.89
N ILE A 184 5.33 14.24 10.30
CA ILE A 184 4.99 13.21 11.29
C ILE A 184 4.21 12.09 10.61
N PRO A 185 4.65 10.83 10.72
CA PRO A 185 3.87 9.69 10.26
C PRO A 185 2.52 9.61 10.99
N ASN A 186 1.43 9.41 10.26
CA ASN A 186 0.08 9.37 10.83
C ASN A 186 -0.10 8.26 11.88
N ALA A 187 0.72 7.21 11.85
CA ALA A 187 0.75 6.16 12.86
C ALA A 187 0.98 6.69 14.29
N TYR A 188 1.64 7.85 14.44
CA TYR A 188 1.86 8.45 15.76
C TYR A 188 0.57 8.77 16.50
N VAL A 189 -0.51 9.09 15.80
CA VAL A 189 -1.83 9.37 16.39
C VAL A 189 -2.43 8.15 17.09
N LEU A 190 -2.04 6.94 16.66
CA LEU A 190 -2.55 5.70 17.22
C LEU A 190 -1.81 5.27 18.50
N THR A 191 -0.54 5.64 18.63
CA THR A 191 0.35 5.11 19.68
C THR A 191 0.76 6.14 20.71
N ASN A 192 0.61 7.43 20.42
CA ASN A 192 1.08 8.52 21.28
C ASN A 192 -0.07 9.45 21.67
N ALA A 193 0.04 10.02 22.87
CA ALA A 193 -0.84 11.11 23.28
C ALA A 193 -0.54 12.36 22.45
N ILE A 194 -1.60 13.01 21.96
CA ILE A 194 -1.53 14.27 21.23
C ILE A 194 -2.29 15.32 22.02
N THR A 195 -1.58 16.38 22.39
CA THR A 195 -2.18 17.51 23.10
C THR A 195 -2.59 18.55 22.06
N ASN A 196 -3.88 18.85 21.98
CA ASN A 196 -4.40 19.90 21.11
C ASN A 196 -4.60 21.18 21.93
N TYR A 197 -3.96 22.26 21.53
CA TYR A 197 -3.98 23.55 22.22
C TYR A 197 -5.14 24.45 21.77
N THR A 198 -5.81 24.11 20.67
CA THR A 198 -6.80 24.99 20.02
C THR A 198 -8.23 24.47 20.16
N LYS A 199 -8.42 23.15 20.34
CA LYS A 199 -9.75 22.52 20.25
C LYS A 199 -10.66 22.74 21.47
N GLY A 200 -10.10 22.92 22.66
CA GLY A 200 -10.87 23.01 23.91
C GLY A 200 -11.36 24.43 24.21
N SER A 201 -10.42 25.37 24.30
CA SER A 201 -10.67 26.78 24.62
C SER A 201 -9.74 27.66 23.77
N PRO A 202 -10.13 28.91 23.46
CA PRO A 202 -9.22 29.90 22.88
C PRO A 202 -8.02 30.21 23.78
N TYR A 203 -8.11 29.88 25.07
CA TYR A 203 -7.09 30.14 26.08
C TYR A 203 -6.54 28.84 26.66
N ILE A 204 -5.27 28.90 27.05
CA ILE A 204 -4.58 27.82 27.76
C ILE A 204 -4.13 28.34 29.12
N TRP A 205 -4.16 27.47 30.13
CA TRP A 205 -3.59 27.77 31.43
C TRP A 205 -2.07 27.74 31.35
N ASP A 206 -1.43 28.85 31.68
CA ASP A 206 0.03 28.96 31.76
C ASP A 206 0.47 29.43 33.15
N ASN A 207 1.69 29.07 33.55
CA ASN A 207 2.25 29.36 34.86
C ASN A 207 3.35 30.42 34.74
N VAL A 208 3.07 31.63 35.21
CA VAL A 208 4.07 32.71 35.28
C VAL A 208 4.87 32.59 36.56
N LYS A 209 6.20 32.42 36.43
CA LYS A 209 7.11 32.40 37.58
C LYS A 209 7.59 33.82 37.89
N VAL A 210 7.18 34.35 39.03
CA VAL A 210 7.66 35.63 39.55
C VAL A 210 8.79 35.38 40.54
N VAL A 211 9.95 35.99 40.31
CA VAL A 211 11.11 35.89 41.20
C VAL A 211 11.27 37.21 41.97
N VAL A 212 11.42 37.12 43.28
CA VAL A 212 11.64 38.27 44.17
C VAL A 212 13.01 38.17 44.83
N THR A 213 13.64 39.30 45.13
CA THR A 213 14.93 39.33 45.83
C THR A 213 14.78 38.88 47.28
N TYR A 214 15.85 38.36 47.87
CA TYR A 214 15.83 37.89 49.27
C TYR A 214 15.49 38.99 50.29
N GLU A 215 15.76 40.24 49.95
CA GLU A 215 15.46 41.42 50.79
C GLU A 215 13.99 41.84 50.70
N SER A 216 13.24 41.34 49.72
CA SER A 216 11.85 41.68 49.51
C SER A 216 10.93 41.01 50.53
N ASN A 217 9.88 41.71 50.94
CA ASN A 217 8.82 41.12 51.74
C ASN A 217 7.97 40.17 50.87
N PHE A 218 8.15 38.86 51.06
CA PHE A 218 7.47 37.81 50.30
C PHE A 218 5.94 37.89 50.40
N GLU A 219 5.38 38.11 51.61
CA GLU A 219 3.94 38.19 51.81
C GLU A 219 3.33 39.40 51.07
N LYS A 220 4.02 40.54 51.13
CA LYS A 220 3.60 41.73 50.39
C LYS A 220 3.66 41.50 48.88
N ALA A 221 4.71 40.86 48.37
CA ALA A 221 4.84 40.54 46.96
C ALA A 221 3.75 39.57 46.48
N ARG A 222 3.48 38.50 47.25
CA ARG A 222 2.41 37.54 46.96
C ARG A 222 1.06 38.24 46.87
N LYS A 223 0.75 39.11 47.83
CA LYS A 223 -0.52 39.86 47.84
C LYS A 223 -0.66 40.73 46.59
N LEU A 224 0.37 41.51 46.26
CA LEU A 224 0.34 42.39 45.08
C LEU A 224 0.18 41.62 43.77
N VAL A 225 0.86 40.47 43.63
CA VAL A 225 0.73 39.62 42.43
C VAL A 225 -0.69 39.06 42.31
N LEU A 226 -1.27 38.58 43.41
CA LEU A 226 -2.65 38.06 43.40
C LEU A 226 -3.67 39.16 43.09
N GLU A 227 -3.52 40.34 43.67
CA GLU A 227 -4.38 41.50 43.38
C GLU A 227 -4.31 41.89 41.90
N ALA A 228 -3.11 41.93 41.31
CA ALA A 228 -2.93 42.22 39.89
C ALA A 228 -3.51 41.11 38.98
N CYS A 229 -3.35 39.84 39.35
CA CYS A 229 -3.96 38.73 38.60
C CYS A 229 -5.49 38.79 38.63
N GLU A 230 -6.08 39.05 39.80
CA GLU A 230 -7.53 39.18 39.95
C GLU A 230 -8.06 40.36 39.12
N GLU A 231 -7.36 41.49 39.12
CA GLU A 231 -7.73 42.68 38.35
C GLU A 231 -7.69 42.45 36.82
N VAL A 232 -6.65 41.77 36.31
CA VAL A 232 -6.45 41.63 34.86
C VAL A 232 -7.19 40.43 34.27
N VAL A 233 -7.19 39.28 34.96
CA VAL A 233 -7.71 38.01 34.41
C VAL A 233 -8.71 37.31 35.33
N GLY A 234 -9.01 37.82 36.52
CA GLY A 234 -9.83 37.13 37.53
C GLY A 234 -11.20 36.69 37.03
N ASP A 235 -11.94 37.59 36.38
CA ASP A 235 -13.27 37.29 35.83
C ASP A 235 -13.20 36.26 34.69
N LEU A 236 -12.22 36.40 33.79
CA LEU A 236 -11.99 35.46 32.68
C LEU A 236 -11.59 34.07 33.20
N MET A 237 -10.74 34.00 34.24
CA MET A 237 -10.33 32.74 34.84
C MET A 237 -11.51 32.03 35.52
N LYS A 238 -12.41 32.76 36.18
CA LYS A 238 -13.63 32.18 36.77
C LYS A 238 -14.56 31.62 35.69
N GLU A 239 -14.80 32.38 34.63
CA GLU A 239 -15.62 31.93 33.50
C GLU A 239 -15.05 30.66 32.86
N LEU A 240 -13.73 30.63 32.63
CA LEU A 240 -13.06 29.46 32.02
C LEU A 240 -12.91 28.26 32.97
N ALA A 241 -13.01 28.45 34.29
CA ALA A 241 -12.93 27.36 35.26
C ALA A 241 -14.25 26.59 35.44
N GLU A 242 -15.37 27.16 35.00
CA GLU A 242 -16.70 26.53 35.05
C GLU A 242 -17.04 25.71 33.78
N ILE A 243 -16.17 25.76 32.75
CA ILE A 243 -16.29 25.03 31.46
C ILE A 243 -15.55 23.69 31.53
#